data_AF-A0A0Q6VEC3-F1
#
_entry.id   AF-A0A0Q6VEC3-F1
#
_cell.length_a   1.000
_cell.length_b   1.000
_cell.length_c   1.000
_cell.angle_alpha   90.00
_cell.angle_beta   90.00
_cell.angle_gamma   90.00
#
_symmetry.space_group_name_H-M   'P 1'
#
loop_
_entity.id
_entity.type
_entity.pdbx_description
1 polymer ?
#
loop_
_entity_poly.entity_id
_entity_poly.type
_entity_poly.pdbx_seq_one_letter_code
_entity_poly.pdbx_strand_id
1 'polypeptide(L)' 'MTLIEKIPTLSDAELKILLSNARRLDVTGTPAQRREVAIVITPLEREASRRRALNAPRR' A
#
# COMPACT_ATOMS: atom_id res chain seq x y z
N MET A 1 -11.32 2.48 -13.40
CA MET A 1 -11.11 2.30 -11.95
C MET A 1 -9.62 2.08 -11.70
N THR A 2 -8.97 2.97 -10.97
CA THR A 2 -7.54 2.94 -10.66
C THR A 2 -7.27 2.09 -9.41
N LEU A 3 -6.00 1.71 -9.19
CA LEU A 3 -5.63 1.01 -7.96
C LEU A 3 -5.85 1.88 -6.72
N ILE A 4 -5.59 3.18 -6.80
CA ILE A 4 -5.79 4.12 -5.68
C ILE A 4 -7.25 4.09 -5.19
N GLU A 5 -8.20 4.08 -6.12
CA GLU A 5 -9.64 4.01 -5.81
C GLU A 5 -10.03 2.70 -5.12
N LYS A 6 -9.28 1.61 -5.36
CA LYS A 6 -9.53 0.29 -4.75
C LYS A 6 -8.92 0.12 -3.36
N ILE A 7 -7.92 0.93 -2.99
CA ILE A 7 -7.18 0.77 -1.72
C ILE A 7 -8.11 0.71 -0.49
N PRO A 8 -9.13 1.58 -0.35
CA PRO A 8 -10.02 1.55 0.81
C PRO A 8 -10.83 0.25 0.93
N THR A 9 -11.07 -0.46 -0.17
CA THR A 9 -11.89 -1.68 -0.21
C THR A 9 -11.08 -2.96 -0.15
N LEU A 10 -9.75 -2.90 -0.14
CA LEU A 10 -8.88 -4.08 -0.02
C LEU A 10 -9.07 -4.74 1.36
N SER A 11 -9.00 -6.06 1.41
CA SER A 11 -8.81 -6.78 2.67
C SER A 11 -7.43 -6.49 3.28
N ASP A 12 -7.25 -6.78 4.57
CA ASP A 12 -5.95 -6.60 5.24
C ASP A 12 -4.84 -7.45 4.60
N ALA A 13 -5.19 -8.66 4.15
CA ALA A 13 -4.25 -9.55 3.46
C ALA A 13 -3.81 -8.96 2.12
N GLU A 14 -4.76 -8.49 1.30
CA GLU A 14 -4.45 -7.86 0.01
C GLU A 14 -3.63 -6.59 0.19
N LEU A 15 -4.01 -5.73 1.14
CA LEU A 15 -3.27 -4.50 1.44
C LEU A 15 -1.82 -4.81 1.85
N LYS A 16 -1.61 -5.81 2.70
CA LYS A 16 -0.27 -6.24 3.12
C LYS A 16 0.56 -6.78 1.95
N ILE A 17 -0.04 -7.61 1.11
CA ILE A 17 0.63 -8.18 -0.07
C ILE A 17 1.01 -7.07 -1.07
N LEU A 18 0.08 -6.17 -1.38
CA LEU A 18 0.34 -5.06 -2.29
C LEU A 18 1.43 -4.13 -1.77
N LEU A 19 1.37 -3.76 -0.49
CA LEU A 19 2.40 -2.90 0.12
C LEU A 19 3.78 -3.57 0.11
N SER A 20 3.85 -4.88 0.39
CA SER A 20 5.10 -5.64 0.31
C SER A 20 5.66 -5.67 -1.12
N ASN A 21 4.80 -5.89 -2.12
CA ASN A 21 5.20 -5.89 -3.52
C ASN A 21 5.66 -4.52 -3.99
N ALA A 22 4.95 -3.45 -3.61
CA ALA A 22 5.31 -2.08 -3.93
C ALA A 22 6.72 -1.74 -3.38
N ARG A 23 6.99 -2.05 -2.10
CA ARG A 23 8.30 -1.85 -1.48
C ARG A 23 9.42 -2.63 -2.17
N ARG A 24 9.15 -3.88 -2.58
CA ARG A 24 10.14 -4.66 -3.34
C ARG A 24 10.43 -4.02 -4.69
N LEU A 25 9.40 -3.63 -5.43
CA LEU A 25 9.53 -3.00 -6.75
C LEU A 25 10.17 -1.61 -6.70
N ASP A 26 10.00 -0.87 -5.61
CA ASP A 26 10.68 0.41 -5.40
C ASP A 26 12.22 0.26 -5.44
N VAL A 27 12.73 -0.86 -4.91
CA VAL A 27 14.16 -1.16 -4.84
C VAL A 27 14.65 -1.91 -6.08
N THR A 28 13.95 -2.99 -6.48
CA THR A 28 14.43 -3.93 -7.49
C THR A 28 13.78 -3.76 -8.86
N GLY A 29 12.75 -2.92 -8.97
CA GLY A 29 11.98 -2.77 -10.20
C GLY A 29 12.71 -1.96 -11.27
N THR A 30 12.24 -2.04 -12.51
CA THR A 30 12.70 -1.19 -13.61
C THR A 30 12.37 0.29 -13.36
N PRO A 31 13.01 1.25 -14.06
CA PRO A 31 12.65 2.66 -13.94
C PRO A 31 11.18 2.99 -14.24
N ALA A 32 10.48 2.16 -15.03
CA ALA A 32 9.05 2.31 -15.26
C ALA A 32 8.25 1.80 -14.05
N GLN A 33 8.60 0.62 -13.54
CA GLN A 33 7.93 0.05 -12.36
C GLN A 33 8.08 0.94 -11.12
N ARG A 34 9.26 1.52 -10.89
CA ARG A 34 9.48 2.46 -9.78
C ARG A 34 8.61 3.71 -9.87
N ARG A 35 8.37 4.21 -11.09
CA ARG A 35 7.43 5.34 -11.31
C ARG A 35 6.01 4.97 -10.95
N GLU A 36 5.54 3.80 -11.36
CA GLU A 36 4.22 3.30 -10.98
C GLU A 36 4.10 3.10 -9.46
N VAL A 37 5.15 2.56 -8.82
CA VAL A 37 5.20 2.40 -7.35
C VAL A 37 5.10 3.75 -6.64
N ALA A 38 5.83 4.76 -7.11
CA ALA A 38 5.82 6.10 -6.49
C ALA A 38 4.41 6.72 -6.43
N ILE A 39 3.53 6.36 -7.37
CA ILE A 39 2.14 6.81 -7.40
C ILE A 39 1.30 6.16 -6.29
N VAL A 40 1.56 4.89 -5.96
CA VAL A 40 0.67 4.07 -5.11
C VAL A 40 1.21 3.75 -3.72
N ILE A 41 2.52 3.86 -3.49
CA ILE A 41 3.15 3.45 -2.22
C ILE A 41 2.65 4.31 -1.05
N THR A 42 2.56 5.63 -1.22
CA THR A 42 2.08 6.55 -0.18
C THR A 42 0.62 6.28 0.20
N PRO A 43 -0.34 6.15 -0.75
CA PRO A 43 -1.70 5.71 -0.43
C PRO A 43 -1.78 4.38 0.34
N LEU A 44 -1.00 3.37 -0.06
CA LEU A 44 -0.99 2.06 0.60
C LEU A 44 -0.49 2.16 2.05
N GLU A 45 0.57 2.92 2.30
CA GLU A 45 1.14 3.12 3.64
C GLU A 45 0.20 3.90 4.57
N ARG A 46 -0.49 4.91 4.04
CA ARG A 46 -1.51 5.67 4.79
C ARG A 46 -2.65 4.76 5.23
N GLU A 47 -3.18 3.95 4.32
CA GLU A 47 -4.26 3.03 4.64
C GLU A 47 -3.82 1.97 5.66
N ALA A 48 -2.64 1.38 5.48
CA ALA A 48 -2.09 0.42 6.44
C ALA A 48 -1.86 1.05 7.83
N SER A 49 -1.47 2.32 7.89
CA SER A 49 -1.31 3.06 9.15
C SER A 49 -2.66 3.36 9.80
N ARG A 50 -3.66 3.76 9.02
CA ARG A 50 -5.03 3.99 9.49
C ARG A 50 -5.62 2.74 10.13
N ARG A 51 -5.49 1.58 9.50
CA ARG A 51 -6.00 0.29 10.04
C ARG A 51 -5.29 -0.12 11.32
N ARG A 52 -3.96 0.06 11.38
CA ARG A 52 -3.19 -0.18 12.62
C ARG A 52 -3.65 0.71 13.77
N ALA A 53 -3.95 1.98 13.49
CA ALA A 53 -4.44 2.91 14.51
C ALA A 53 -5.84 2.53 15.02
N LEU A 54 -6.72 2.00 14.16
CA LEU A 54 -8.05 1.52 14.56
C LEU A 54 -7.98 0.24 15.40
N ASN A 55 -7.02 -0.62 15.11
CA ASN A 55 -6.84 -1.91 15.80
C ASN A 55 -5.91 -1.81 17.03
N ALA A 56 -5.35 -0.63 17.31
CA ALA A 56 -4.54 -0.41 18.49
C ALA A 56 -5.43 -0.37 19.75
N PRO A 57 -5.11 -1.14 20.81
CA PRO A 57 -5.85 -1.05 22.06
C PRO A 57 -5.74 0.36 22.62
N ARG A 58 -6.88 1.02 22.85
CA ARG A 58 -6.94 2.26 23.63
C ARG A 58 -6.56 1.91 25.07
N ARG A 59 -5.34 2.29 25.47
CA ARG A 59 -4.90 2.24 26.86
C ARG A 59 -5.57 3.34 27.67
#